data_AF-A0A1Q9QZ25-F1
#
_entry.id   AF-A0A1Q9QZ25-F1
#
_cell.length_a   1.000
_cell.length_b   1.000
_cell.length_c   1.000
_cell.angle_alpha   90.00
_cell.angle_beta   90.00
_cell.angle_gamma   90.00
#
_symmetry.space_group_name_H-M   'P 1'
#
loop_
_entity.id
_entity.type
_entity.pdbx_description
1 polymer ?
#
loop_
_entity_poly.entity_id
_entity_poly.type
_entity_poly.pdbx_seq_one_letter_code
_entity_poly.pdbx_strand_id
1 'polypeptide(L)'
;MHRFRNPSLARSLRVIGLAALGTLAQQAMADTTLRVGLGADIRSTEPGVNRDENTDTVILHVVEGLVAHREDASVGPLLASAVDVSDDGLSYRFTLRDGVHFHNGATLSSAEVKWTWERYLDPQTQWRCLPEFDGRGGAKITAITTPDPRTVVFTLDQPNALFLASMSRPDCGGAGILHPDSLAADGSWKAPVGTGPFSFAEWKPGQYVRLARFKDYSARAEAGPDGFTGNKQALVDNLRFMIIPDPSSAKAALLSNNVDLLPDVTASDAQELKALPGIRVSVSPIMAICGLLFQTNDPLLKDVRIRQAIAHSLDYGQMVTALSNGLSQPNNSAIPQTSAFYDEVAKQGYRYDPDEARRLLKEAGYSGQPIRMIVNKRYQQMFDMGVLSQAMAQASGLNIQMETLEWGTQLERYQSGNYQMMSFSYSSRLDPALGFDSLMGDKSKEPRKVWDNPQAQALLREAIRERDSGKRQVLFDQMHKMMIEDTPMVIIYNGTVIGALRDSTRGYHSWPVAKPRLWGVSLATQ
;
A
#
# COMPACT_ATOMS: atom_id res chain seq x y z
N MET A 1 -81.63 -73.72 17.84
CA MET A 1 -81.56 -74.35 19.18
C MET A 1 -80.12 -74.42 19.63
N HIS A 2 -79.89 -74.19 20.92
CA HIS A 2 -78.65 -74.37 21.68
C HIS A 2 -77.52 -73.31 21.63
N ARG A 3 -77.44 -72.59 22.75
CA ARG A 3 -76.27 -71.96 23.40
C ARG A 3 -75.07 -72.91 23.46
N PHE A 4 -73.84 -72.38 23.51
CA PHE A 4 -72.89 -72.62 24.64
C PHE A 4 -71.62 -71.73 24.56
N ARG A 5 -71.36 -71.03 25.67
CA ARG A 5 -70.10 -70.75 26.40
C ARG A 5 -68.78 -70.32 25.70
N ASN A 6 -68.34 -69.11 26.08
CA ASN A 6 -66.96 -68.62 26.28
C ASN A 6 -66.13 -69.50 27.27
N PRO A 7 -64.78 -69.35 27.49
CA PRO A 7 -63.85 -68.26 27.11
C PRO A 7 -62.35 -68.64 26.79
N SER A 8 -61.57 -67.60 26.43
CA SER A 8 -60.21 -67.26 26.95
C SER A 8 -58.95 -67.41 26.05
N LEU A 9 -58.18 -66.30 26.06
CA LEU A 9 -56.72 -66.13 25.81
C LEU A 9 -56.25 -66.35 24.35
N ALA A 10 -55.50 -65.46 23.70
CA ALA A 10 -54.39 -64.67 24.19
C ALA A 10 -54.18 -63.37 23.39
N ARG A 11 -53.58 -62.40 24.07
CA ARG A 11 -53.09 -61.11 23.57
C ARG A 11 -52.10 -61.27 22.43
N SER A 12 -52.20 -60.43 21.41
CA SER A 12 -51.07 -60.02 20.57
C SER A 12 -51.34 -58.62 20.03
N LEU A 13 -50.86 -57.60 20.74
CA LEU A 13 -50.75 -56.24 20.20
C LEU A 13 -49.68 -56.25 19.10
N ARG A 14 -50.07 -55.99 17.86
CA ARG A 14 -49.15 -55.51 16.82
C ARG A 14 -49.21 -53.99 16.79
N VAL A 15 -48.18 -53.35 17.35
CA VAL A 15 -47.88 -51.94 17.12
C VAL A 15 -47.31 -51.85 15.70
N ILE A 16 -48.05 -51.22 14.79
CA ILE A 16 -47.52 -50.79 13.50
C ILE A 16 -46.74 -49.50 13.76
N GLY A 17 -45.43 -49.62 13.87
CA GLY A 17 -44.52 -48.47 13.94
C GLY A 17 -44.42 -47.80 12.58
N LEU A 18 -45.02 -46.63 12.44
CA LEU A 18 -44.78 -45.71 11.34
C LEU A 18 -43.39 -45.07 11.58
N ALA A 19 -42.35 -45.61 10.94
CA ALA A 19 -41.05 -44.96 10.90
C ALA A 19 -41.11 -43.81 9.89
N ALA A 20 -41.48 -42.61 10.35
CA ALA A 20 -41.24 -41.38 9.61
C ALA A 20 -39.74 -41.06 9.69
N LEU A 21 -38.98 -41.51 8.69
CA LEU A 21 -37.61 -41.05 8.43
C LEU A 21 -37.70 -39.58 8.01
N GLY A 22 -37.55 -38.68 8.97
CA GLY A 22 -37.26 -37.27 8.73
C GLY A 22 -35.84 -37.15 8.18
N THR A 23 -35.70 -37.16 6.86
CA THR A 23 -34.50 -36.65 6.19
C THR A 23 -34.49 -35.14 6.33
N LEU A 24 -33.87 -34.65 7.40
CA LEU A 24 -33.34 -33.29 7.45
C LEU A 24 -32.26 -33.19 6.37
N ALA A 25 -32.66 -32.74 5.18
CA ALA A 25 -31.74 -32.23 4.19
C ALA A 25 -31.07 -31.00 4.81
N GLN A 26 -29.88 -31.20 5.38
CA GLN A 26 -28.95 -30.12 5.67
C GLN A 26 -28.67 -29.46 4.32
N GLN A 27 -29.34 -28.35 4.01
CA GLN A 27 -28.91 -27.46 2.94
C GLN A 27 -27.48 -27.07 3.29
N ALA A 28 -26.51 -27.64 2.57
CA ALA A 28 -25.15 -27.15 2.61
C ALA A 28 -25.24 -25.65 2.25
N MET A 29 -24.95 -24.77 3.21
CA MET A 29 -24.84 -23.36 2.90
C MET A 29 -23.76 -23.23 1.82
N ALA A 30 -24.11 -22.60 0.71
CA ALA A 30 -23.16 -22.38 -0.37
C ALA A 30 -21.98 -21.55 0.17
N ASP A 31 -20.75 -21.91 -0.22
CA ASP A 31 -19.54 -21.19 0.16
C ASP A 31 -19.68 -19.69 -0.10
N THR A 32 -19.36 -18.89 0.90
CA THR A 32 -19.40 -17.43 0.80
C THR A 32 -18.21 -16.95 -0.04
N THR A 33 -18.47 -16.13 -1.06
CA THR A 33 -17.43 -15.58 -1.94
C THR A 33 -17.51 -14.06 -2.00
N LEU A 34 -16.48 -13.38 -1.49
CA LEU A 34 -16.33 -11.94 -1.66
C LEU A 34 -15.68 -11.64 -3.02
N ARG A 35 -16.40 -10.91 -3.88
CA ARG A 35 -15.95 -10.55 -5.23
C ARG A 35 -15.41 -9.12 -5.24
N VAL A 36 -14.15 -8.97 -5.61
CA VAL A 36 -13.44 -7.69 -5.56
C VAL A 36 -12.99 -7.30 -6.96
N GLY A 37 -13.29 -6.09 -7.42
CA GLY A 37 -12.81 -5.60 -8.71
C GLY A 37 -11.31 -5.34 -8.70
N LEU A 38 -10.63 -5.67 -9.80
CA LEU A 38 -9.21 -5.44 -10.01
C LEU A 38 -9.00 -4.82 -11.39
N GLY A 39 -8.36 -3.65 -11.47
CA GLY A 39 -8.22 -2.87 -12.71
C GLY A 39 -7.26 -3.45 -13.74
N ALA A 40 -6.47 -4.46 -13.39
CA ALA A 40 -5.68 -5.26 -14.33
C ALA A 40 -5.38 -6.63 -13.72
N ASP A 41 -4.94 -7.57 -14.55
CA ASP A 41 -4.51 -8.89 -14.08
C ASP A 41 -3.21 -8.82 -13.27
N ILE A 42 -2.95 -9.84 -12.45
CA ILE A 42 -1.65 -10.04 -11.80
C ILE A 42 -0.61 -10.50 -12.80
N ARG A 43 0.67 -10.29 -12.48
CA ARG A 43 1.80 -10.67 -13.36
C ARG A 43 2.53 -11.95 -12.94
N SER A 44 2.40 -12.31 -11.67
CA SER A 44 3.15 -13.37 -11.02
C SER A 44 2.43 -13.79 -9.75
N THR A 45 2.72 -14.99 -9.27
CA THR A 45 2.32 -15.45 -7.94
C THR A 45 3.49 -15.53 -6.96
N GLU A 46 4.71 -15.24 -7.42
CA GLU A 46 5.91 -15.18 -6.61
C GLU A 46 6.03 -13.82 -5.90
N PRO A 47 6.05 -13.79 -4.55
CA PRO A 47 6.07 -12.53 -3.81
C PRO A 47 7.31 -11.69 -4.15
N GLY A 48 7.07 -10.47 -4.64
CA GLY A 48 8.14 -9.52 -4.96
C GLY A 48 8.90 -9.77 -6.28
N VAL A 49 8.49 -10.75 -7.11
CA VAL A 49 9.12 -11.10 -8.40
C VAL A 49 8.11 -10.92 -9.54
N ASN A 50 8.55 -10.30 -10.65
CA ASN A 50 7.70 -9.94 -11.81
C ASN A 50 6.33 -9.40 -11.38
N ARG A 51 6.32 -8.33 -10.60
CA ARG A 51 5.14 -7.85 -9.88
C ARG A 51 4.68 -6.47 -10.32
N ASP A 52 3.40 -6.20 -10.11
CA ASP A 52 2.81 -4.87 -10.10
C ASP A 52 1.83 -4.71 -8.93
N GLU A 53 1.20 -3.54 -8.83
CA GLU A 53 0.29 -3.14 -7.74
C GLU A 53 -0.79 -4.20 -7.45
N ASN A 54 -1.32 -4.82 -8.51
CA ASN A 54 -2.36 -5.83 -8.44
C ASN A 54 -1.79 -7.16 -7.94
N THR A 55 -0.59 -7.54 -8.39
CA THR A 55 0.12 -8.72 -7.86
C THR A 55 0.24 -8.65 -6.33
N ASP A 56 0.73 -7.53 -5.77
CA ASP A 56 0.89 -7.42 -4.32
C ASP A 56 -0.44 -7.47 -3.58
N THR A 57 -1.46 -6.82 -4.14
CA THR A 57 -2.81 -6.78 -3.56
C THR A 57 -3.32 -8.20 -3.32
N VAL A 58 -3.14 -9.09 -4.28
CA VAL A 58 -3.54 -10.50 -4.13
C VAL A 58 -2.60 -11.23 -3.18
N ILE A 59 -1.28 -11.15 -3.39
CA ILE A 59 -0.29 -11.98 -2.69
C ILE A 59 -0.19 -11.69 -1.20
N LEU A 60 -0.44 -10.46 -0.76
CA LEU A 60 -0.42 -10.11 0.68
C LEU A 60 -1.53 -10.75 1.52
N HIS A 61 -2.51 -11.41 0.89
CA HIS A 61 -3.49 -12.26 1.57
C HIS A 61 -2.98 -13.70 1.79
N VAL A 62 -1.94 -14.09 1.04
CA VAL A 62 -1.40 -15.45 0.98
C VAL A 62 -0.15 -15.62 1.85
N VAL A 63 0.72 -14.61 1.88
CA VAL A 63 2.00 -14.68 2.59
C VAL A 63 2.06 -13.68 3.74
N GLU A 64 2.87 -14.01 4.75
CA GLU A 64 3.12 -13.16 5.91
C GLU A 64 4.62 -13.06 6.18
N GLY A 65 5.11 -11.86 6.50
CA GLY A 65 6.50 -11.62 6.90
C GLY A 65 6.73 -11.76 8.40
N LEU A 66 7.99 -11.65 8.83
CA LEU A 66 8.34 -11.62 10.27
C LEU A 66 7.71 -10.42 10.98
N VAL A 67 7.70 -9.28 10.29
CA VAL A 67 7.11 -8.00 10.70
C VAL A 67 6.23 -7.48 9.58
N ALA A 68 5.32 -6.56 9.89
CA ALA A 68 4.49 -5.89 8.90
C ALA A 68 4.11 -4.48 9.36
N HIS A 69 3.54 -3.68 8.46
CA HIS A 69 3.04 -2.35 8.81
C HIS A 69 1.74 -2.42 9.61
N ARG A 70 1.63 -1.60 10.65
CA ARG A 70 0.42 -1.32 11.42
C ARG A 70 -0.46 -0.30 10.71
N GLU A 71 -1.63 -0.02 11.28
CA GLU A 71 -2.58 0.97 10.74
C GLU A 71 -1.96 2.37 10.62
N ASP A 72 -1.13 2.73 11.59
CA ASP A 72 -0.39 4.00 11.66
C ASP A 72 0.91 4.01 10.82
N ALA A 73 1.07 3.02 9.94
CA ALA A 73 2.25 2.76 9.11
C ALA A 73 3.55 2.40 9.87
N SER A 74 3.56 2.39 11.22
CA SER A 74 4.68 1.88 12.00
C SER A 74 4.89 0.37 11.77
N VAL A 75 6.06 -0.16 12.10
CA VAL A 75 6.37 -1.58 11.89
C VAL A 75 6.13 -2.35 13.17
N GLY A 76 5.37 -3.44 13.08
CA GLY A 76 5.06 -4.32 14.20
C GLY A 76 5.35 -5.79 13.91
N PRO A 77 5.45 -6.64 14.95
CA PRO A 77 5.61 -8.08 14.79
C PRO A 77 4.39 -8.71 14.08
N LEU A 78 4.63 -9.73 13.22
CA LEU A 78 3.60 -10.52 12.55
C LEU A 78 3.80 -12.02 12.76
N LEU A 79 4.74 -12.66 12.06
CA LEU A 79 5.16 -14.04 12.34
C LEU A 79 6.15 -14.11 13.51
N ALA A 80 6.89 -13.03 13.75
CA ALA A 80 7.62 -12.86 15.00
C ALA A 80 6.65 -12.48 16.14
N SER A 81 6.94 -13.00 17.33
CA SER A 81 6.36 -12.54 18.59
C SER A 81 7.14 -11.36 19.18
N ALA A 82 8.46 -11.32 18.96
CA ALA A 82 9.36 -10.26 19.41
C ALA A 82 10.54 -10.07 18.46
N VAL A 83 11.11 -8.86 18.48
CA VAL A 83 12.32 -8.49 17.75
C VAL A 83 13.26 -7.76 18.71
N ASP A 84 14.44 -8.32 18.95
CA ASP A 84 15.50 -7.72 19.76
C ASP A 84 16.60 -7.20 18.82
N VAL A 85 17.02 -5.95 19.00
CA VAL A 85 18.11 -5.32 18.22
C VAL A 85 19.29 -5.11 19.14
N SER A 86 20.49 -5.52 18.71
CA SER A 86 21.72 -5.32 19.49
C SER A 86 22.03 -3.82 19.71
N ASP A 87 22.82 -3.52 20.75
CA ASP A 87 23.18 -2.15 21.11
C ASP A 87 23.89 -1.41 19.97
N ASP A 88 24.74 -2.11 19.21
CA ASP A 88 25.44 -1.61 18.03
C ASP A 88 24.55 -1.49 16.77
N GLY A 89 23.31 -2.00 16.81
CA GLY A 89 22.36 -1.96 15.70
C GLY A 89 22.68 -2.90 14.54
N LEU A 90 23.62 -3.85 14.72
CA LEU A 90 24.06 -4.76 13.67
C LEU A 90 23.33 -6.11 13.66
N SER A 91 22.74 -6.54 14.78
CA SER A 91 22.06 -7.84 14.88
C SER A 91 20.58 -7.68 15.23
N TYR A 92 19.73 -8.35 14.45
CA TYR A 92 18.28 -8.38 14.62
C TYR A 92 17.85 -9.82 14.90
N ARG A 93 17.46 -10.09 16.14
CA ARG A 93 17.01 -11.40 16.62
C ARG A 93 15.48 -11.41 16.65
N PHE A 94 14.88 -12.30 15.87
CA PHE A 94 13.44 -12.50 15.86
C PHE A 94 13.10 -13.79 16.61
N THR A 95 12.14 -13.70 17.52
CA THR A 95 11.51 -14.88 18.14
C THR A 95 10.22 -15.16 17.38
N LEU A 96 10.06 -16.38 16.87
CA LEU A 96 8.88 -16.80 16.11
C LEU A 96 7.69 -17.12 17.02
N ARG A 97 6.48 -16.98 16.48
CA ARG A 97 5.25 -17.43 17.12
C ARG A 97 5.14 -18.95 17.11
N ASP A 98 4.54 -19.50 18.15
CA ASP A 98 4.22 -20.92 18.24
C ASP A 98 2.99 -21.29 17.42
N GLY A 99 2.95 -22.52 16.91
CA GLY A 99 1.76 -23.12 16.30
C GLY A 99 1.33 -22.49 14.97
N VAL A 100 2.23 -21.78 14.28
CA VAL A 100 1.94 -21.25 12.94
C VAL A 100 2.12 -22.35 11.89
N HIS A 101 1.11 -22.54 11.05
CA HIS A 101 1.13 -23.51 9.96
C HIS A 101 1.20 -22.84 8.59
N PHE A 102 1.93 -23.47 7.67
CA PHE A 102 1.85 -23.18 6.25
C PHE A 102 0.58 -23.79 5.64
N HIS A 103 0.19 -23.32 4.46
CA HIS A 103 -0.99 -23.80 3.73
C HIS A 103 -0.95 -25.30 3.39
N ASN A 104 0.23 -25.93 3.38
CA ASN A 104 0.41 -27.38 3.18
C ASN A 104 0.38 -28.19 4.50
N GLY A 105 0.15 -27.54 5.65
CA GLY A 105 0.11 -28.18 6.97
C GLY A 105 1.48 -28.27 7.69
N ALA A 106 2.59 -27.91 7.03
CA ALA A 106 3.89 -27.84 7.68
C ALA A 106 3.89 -26.78 8.79
N THR A 107 4.66 -26.98 9.85
CA THR A 107 4.79 -26.00 10.94
C THR A 107 5.94 -25.04 10.62
N LEU A 108 5.72 -23.74 10.83
CA LEU A 108 6.74 -22.71 10.65
C LEU A 108 7.90 -22.92 11.64
N SER A 109 9.13 -22.92 11.13
CA SER A 109 10.34 -22.86 11.93
C SER A 109 11.34 -21.83 11.38
N SER A 110 12.41 -21.59 12.13
CA SER A 110 13.52 -20.73 11.72
C SER A 110 14.20 -21.24 10.43
N ALA A 111 14.09 -22.54 10.10
CA ALA A 111 14.62 -23.12 8.87
C ALA A 111 13.93 -22.57 7.62
N GLU A 112 12.59 -22.50 7.59
CA GLU A 112 11.85 -21.95 6.45
C GLU A 112 12.06 -20.44 6.31
N VAL A 113 12.26 -19.73 7.43
CA VAL A 113 12.65 -18.31 7.38
C VAL A 113 13.99 -18.16 6.70
N LYS A 114 15.01 -18.92 7.14
CA LYS A 114 16.35 -18.88 6.54
C LYS A 114 16.31 -19.25 5.06
N TRP A 115 15.66 -20.36 4.70
CA TRP A 115 15.51 -20.79 3.31
C TRP A 115 14.87 -19.71 2.43
N THR A 116 13.78 -19.09 2.90
CA THR A 116 13.09 -18.03 2.16
C THR A 116 14.00 -16.82 1.93
N TRP A 117 14.70 -16.37 2.98
CA TRP A 117 15.56 -15.20 2.87
C TRP A 117 16.82 -15.47 2.04
N GLU A 118 17.41 -16.67 2.11
CA GLU A 118 18.49 -17.07 1.22
C GLU A 118 18.04 -17.03 -0.25
N ARG A 119 16.81 -17.45 -0.56
CA ARG A 119 16.23 -17.29 -1.91
C ARG A 119 16.09 -15.82 -2.28
N TYR A 120 15.54 -14.96 -1.42
CA TYR A 120 15.41 -13.53 -1.71
C TYR A 120 16.75 -12.83 -1.91
N LEU A 121 17.81 -13.29 -1.24
CA LEU A 121 19.16 -12.77 -1.38
C LEU A 121 19.92 -13.33 -2.60
N ASP A 122 19.39 -14.36 -3.27
CA ASP A 122 19.93 -14.85 -4.54
C ASP A 122 19.50 -13.93 -5.70
N PRO A 123 20.45 -13.30 -6.44
CA PRO A 123 20.14 -12.51 -7.62
C PRO A 123 19.33 -13.24 -8.69
N GLN A 124 19.41 -14.57 -8.78
CA GLN A 124 18.63 -15.38 -9.73
C GLN A 124 17.12 -15.35 -9.46
N THR A 125 16.71 -15.10 -8.20
CA THR A 125 15.30 -14.92 -7.84
C THR A 125 14.73 -13.63 -8.44
N GLN A 126 15.58 -12.66 -8.79
CA GLN A 126 15.17 -11.35 -9.32
C GLN A 126 14.17 -10.61 -8.40
N TRP A 127 14.30 -10.81 -7.09
CA TRP A 127 13.46 -10.16 -6.10
C TRP A 127 13.66 -8.63 -6.14
N ARG A 128 12.56 -7.89 -6.25
CA ARG A 128 12.58 -6.42 -6.44
C ARG A 128 13.38 -5.67 -5.37
N CYS A 129 13.38 -6.20 -4.15
CA CYS A 129 13.95 -5.53 -2.98
C CYS A 129 15.33 -6.05 -2.59
N LEU A 130 15.94 -6.95 -3.37
CA LEU A 130 17.33 -7.39 -3.15
C LEU A 130 18.31 -6.22 -2.92
N PRO A 131 18.26 -5.10 -3.67
CA PRO A 131 19.14 -3.97 -3.43
C PRO A 131 19.08 -3.39 -2.00
N GLU A 132 17.95 -3.50 -1.32
CA GLU A 132 17.77 -2.97 0.04
C GLU A 132 18.52 -3.79 1.10
N PHE A 133 18.94 -5.01 0.75
CA PHE A 133 19.51 -6.01 1.67
C PHE A 133 20.87 -6.57 1.24
N ASP A 134 21.39 -6.21 0.06
CA ASP A 134 22.67 -6.69 -0.46
C ASP A 134 23.81 -5.65 -0.42
N GLY A 135 23.53 -4.46 0.12
CA GLY A 135 24.48 -3.35 0.25
C GLY A 135 24.37 -2.29 -0.85
N ARG A 136 23.52 -2.46 -1.87
CA ARG A 136 23.37 -1.48 -2.96
C ARG A 136 22.49 -0.28 -2.60
N GLY A 137 21.41 -0.51 -1.87
CA GLY A 137 20.40 0.49 -1.48
C GLY A 137 20.21 0.63 0.04
N GLY A 138 20.72 -0.33 0.82
CA GLY A 138 20.64 -0.33 2.27
C GLY A 138 21.80 -1.08 2.92
N ALA A 139 21.63 -1.50 4.17
CA ALA A 139 22.60 -2.38 4.82
C ALA A 139 22.59 -3.77 4.19
N LYS A 140 23.77 -4.38 4.08
CA LYS A 140 23.92 -5.74 3.59
C LYS A 140 23.65 -6.73 4.72
N ILE A 141 22.78 -7.72 4.47
CA ILE A 141 22.68 -8.90 5.32
C ILE A 141 23.95 -9.74 5.10
N THR A 142 24.77 -9.88 6.13
CA THR A 142 26.02 -10.64 6.11
C THR A 142 25.86 -12.07 6.61
N ALA A 143 24.87 -12.32 7.47
CA ALA A 143 24.56 -13.65 7.96
C ALA A 143 23.08 -13.81 8.35
N ILE A 144 22.57 -15.03 8.20
CA ILE A 144 21.28 -15.48 8.74
C ILE A 144 21.53 -16.78 9.52
N THR A 145 21.34 -16.72 10.83
CA THR A 145 21.56 -17.87 11.72
C THR A 145 20.27 -18.28 12.42
N THR A 146 20.18 -19.57 12.73
CA THR A 146 18.98 -20.23 13.26
C THR A 146 19.37 -21.05 14.49
N PRO A 147 19.69 -20.39 15.63
CA PRO A 147 20.26 -21.07 16.80
C PRO A 147 19.32 -22.11 17.41
N ASP A 148 18.01 -21.98 17.18
CA ASP A 148 17.00 -22.96 17.53
C ASP A 148 15.79 -22.84 16.56
N PRO A 149 14.81 -23.77 16.60
CA PRO A 149 13.67 -23.76 15.67
C PRO A 149 12.77 -22.52 15.74
N ARG A 150 12.85 -21.69 16.79
CA ARG A 150 12.01 -20.49 16.97
C ARG A 150 12.79 -19.19 16.96
N THR A 151 14.10 -19.23 16.76
CA THR A 151 14.94 -18.04 16.75
C THR A 151 15.63 -17.92 15.40
N VAL A 152 15.55 -16.74 14.79
CA VAL A 152 16.35 -16.37 13.61
C VAL A 152 17.07 -15.06 13.90
N VAL A 153 18.34 -14.97 13.50
CA VAL A 153 19.17 -13.79 13.71
C VAL A 153 19.74 -13.33 12.38
N PHE A 154 19.46 -12.09 12.02
CA PHE A 154 20.05 -11.40 10.87
C PHE A 154 21.20 -10.51 11.36
N THR A 155 22.33 -10.56 10.68
CA THR A 155 23.48 -9.67 10.93
C THR A 155 23.68 -8.75 9.74
N LEU A 156 23.88 -7.46 10.01
CA LEU A 156 24.09 -6.40 9.03
C LEU A 156 25.56 -5.95 9.00
N ASP A 157 26.00 -5.38 7.90
CA ASP A 157 27.34 -4.77 7.77
C ASP A 157 27.43 -3.37 8.41
N GLN A 158 26.31 -2.68 8.56
CA GLN A 158 26.20 -1.38 9.21
C GLN A 158 24.81 -1.17 9.84
N PRO A 159 24.66 -0.27 10.83
CA PRO A 159 23.36 0.02 11.43
C PRO A 159 22.42 0.64 10.39
N ASN A 160 21.15 0.22 10.41
CA ASN A 160 20.11 0.72 9.51
C ASN A 160 18.75 0.74 10.20
N ALA A 161 18.25 1.93 10.54
CA ALA A 161 16.96 2.09 11.21
C ALA A 161 15.78 1.69 10.32
N LEU A 162 15.98 1.62 9.00
CA LEU A 162 14.96 1.22 8.04
C LEU A 162 14.87 -0.29 7.83
N PHE A 163 15.74 -1.11 8.46
CA PHE A 163 15.80 -2.55 8.17
C PHE A 163 14.44 -3.25 8.33
N LEU A 164 13.75 -3.04 9.46
CA LEU A 164 12.42 -3.62 9.70
C LEU A 164 11.35 -3.05 8.75
N ALA A 165 11.42 -1.75 8.45
CA ALA A 165 10.51 -1.11 7.50
C ALA A 165 10.68 -1.64 6.07
N SER A 166 11.93 -1.90 5.65
CA SER A 166 12.22 -2.53 4.37
C SER A 166 11.72 -3.97 4.32
N MET A 167 11.79 -4.73 5.42
CA MET A 167 11.25 -6.09 5.51
C MET A 167 9.72 -6.12 5.40
N SER A 168 9.01 -5.09 5.88
CA SER A 168 7.55 -5.04 5.89
C SER A 168 6.93 -4.49 4.60
N ARG A 169 7.74 -4.09 3.61
CA ARG A 169 7.27 -3.39 2.42
C ARG A 169 6.33 -4.24 1.56
N PRO A 170 5.14 -3.71 1.20
CA PRO A 170 4.19 -4.40 0.34
C PRO A 170 4.76 -4.78 -1.03
N ASP A 171 5.57 -3.89 -1.62
CA ASP A 171 6.19 -4.08 -2.93
C ASP A 171 7.36 -5.07 -2.94
N CYS A 172 7.79 -5.50 -1.75
CA CYS A 172 8.70 -6.62 -1.55
C CYS A 172 7.94 -7.94 -1.33
N GLY A 173 6.62 -7.97 -1.53
CA GLY A 173 5.76 -9.11 -1.18
C GLY A 173 5.63 -9.30 0.34
N GLY A 174 5.86 -8.25 1.13
CA GLY A 174 5.92 -8.29 2.59
C GLY A 174 7.07 -9.15 3.14
N ALA A 175 8.08 -9.44 2.30
CA ALA A 175 9.12 -10.44 2.57
C ALA A 175 8.53 -11.74 3.14
N GLY A 176 7.42 -12.18 2.53
CA GLY A 176 6.60 -13.26 3.04
C GLY A 176 7.38 -14.57 3.18
N ILE A 177 7.26 -15.22 4.33
CA ILE A 177 7.92 -16.50 4.60
C ILE A 177 7.19 -17.61 3.84
N LEU A 178 7.96 -18.40 3.09
CA LEU A 178 7.46 -19.43 2.18
C LEU A 178 7.97 -20.81 2.60
N HIS A 179 7.19 -21.84 2.28
CA HIS A 179 7.63 -23.22 2.39
C HIS A 179 8.33 -23.69 1.08
N PRO A 180 9.35 -24.57 1.14
CA PRO A 180 10.04 -25.11 -0.04
C PRO A 180 9.14 -25.73 -1.12
N ASP A 181 7.99 -26.28 -0.73
CA ASP A 181 6.95 -26.79 -1.65
C ASP A 181 6.37 -25.73 -2.60
N SER A 182 6.73 -24.46 -2.42
CA SER A 182 6.45 -23.40 -3.39
C SER A 182 7.21 -23.58 -4.70
N LEU A 183 8.24 -24.43 -4.72
CA LEU A 183 8.99 -24.80 -5.90
C LEU A 183 8.57 -26.19 -6.43
N ALA A 184 8.71 -26.38 -7.73
CA ALA A 184 8.70 -27.70 -8.33
C ALA A 184 10.04 -28.43 -8.08
N ALA A 185 10.10 -29.72 -8.40
CA ALA A 185 11.29 -30.55 -8.17
C ALA A 185 12.54 -30.06 -8.96
N ASP A 186 12.34 -29.30 -10.04
CA ASP A 186 13.39 -28.69 -10.84
C ASP A 186 13.84 -27.30 -10.32
N GLY A 187 13.27 -26.85 -9.20
CA GLY A 187 13.56 -25.55 -8.59
C GLY A 187 12.78 -24.38 -9.20
N SER A 188 11.96 -24.60 -10.22
CA SER A 188 11.10 -23.55 -10.79
C SER A 188 9.96 -23.17 -9.85
N TRP A 189 9.51 -21.92 -9.93
CA TRP A 189 8.38 -21.44 -9.13
C TRP A 189 7.08 -22.15 -9.52
N LYS A 190 6.38 -22.73 -8.54
CA LYS A 190 5.13 -23.47 -8.75
C LYS A 190 3.92 -22.64 -8.31
N ALA A 191 3.84 -22.32 -7.02
CA ALA A 191 2.76 -21.54 -6.42
C ALA A 191 3.15 -21.15 -4.99
N PRO A 192 2.66 -20.03 -4.44
CA PRO A 192 3.01 -19.63 -3.08
C PRO A 192 2.39 -20.59 -2.05
N VAL A 193 3.24 -21.19 -1.20
CA VAL A 193 2.83 -21.89 0.02
C VAL A 193 3.23 -21.01 1.21
N GLY A 194 2.29 -20.17 1.64
CA GLY A 194 2.49 -19.19 2.71
C GLY A 194 1.78 -19.59 4.01
N THR A 195 1.64 -18.61 4.89
CA THR A 195 1.01 -18.73 6.22
C THR A 195 -0.21 -17.84 6.39
N GLY A 196 -0.57 -17.05 5.36
CA GLY A 196 -1.65 -16.06 5.43
C GLY A 196 -3.06 -16.65 5.56
N PRO A 197 -4.07 -15.81 5.84
CA PRO A 197 -5.44 -16.24 6.10
C PRO A 197 -6.15 -16.85 4.88
N PHE A 198 -5.62 -16.67 3.69
CA PHE A 198 -6.10 -17.30 2.46
C PHE A 198 -4.97 -18.03 1.75
N SER A 199 -5.25 -19.18 1.15
CA SER A 199 -4.33 -19.90 0.27
C SER A 199 -4.64 -19.63 -1.20
N PHE A 200 -3.63 -19.72 -2.05
CA PHE A 200 -3.81 -19.54 -3.49
C PHE A 200 -4.53 -20.74 -4.08
N ALA A 201 -5.68 -20.52 -4.74
CA ALA A 201 -6.51 -21.60 -5.25
C ALA A 201 -6.49 -21.70 -6.79
N GLU A 202 -6.75 -20.59 -7.49
CA GLU A 202 -6.85 -20.60 -8.95
C GLU A 202 -6.54 -19.23 -9.55
N TRP A 203 -5.85 -19.21 -10.69
CA TRP A 203 -5.71 -18.02 -11.52
C TRP A 203 -6.18 -18.35 -12.94
N LYS A 204 -7.20 -17.65 -13.40
CA LYS A 204 -7.64 -17.65 -14.80
C LYS A 204 -7.25 -16.31 -15.43
N PRO A 205 -6.17 -16.28 -16.24
CA PRO A 205 -5.66 -15.05 -16.83
C PRO A 205 -6.76 -14.26 -17.56
N GLY A 206 -6.77 -12.95 -17.32
CA GLY A 206 -7.74 -11.99 -17.86
C GLY A 206 -9.17 -12.11 -17.30
N GLN A 207 -9.44 -13.07 -16.42
CA GLN A 207 -10.78 -13.30 -15.85
C GLN A 207 -10.82 -13.08 -14.33
N TYR A 208 -10.11 -13.90 -13.56
CA TYR A 208 -10.08 -13.74 -12.10
C TYR A 208 -8.91 -14.47 -11.42
N VAL A 209 -8.62 -14.05 -10.19
CA VAL A 209 -7.80 -14.79 -9.22
C VAL A 209 -8.68 -15.19 -8.04
N ARG A 210 -8.62 -16.46 -7.63
CA ARG A 210 -9.37 -17.00 -6.49
C ARG A 210 -8.42 -17.44 -5.40
N LEU A 211 -8.68 -16.96 -4.18
CA LEU A 211 -8.05 -17.41 -2.95
C LEU A 211 -9.08 -18.12 -2.08
N ALA A 212 -8.69 -19.20 -1.41
CA ALA A 212 -9.55 -19.96 -0.52
C ALA A 212 -9.15 -19.71 0.94
N ARG A 213 -10.12 -19.65 1.85
CA ARG A 213 -9.84 -19.48 3.28
C ARG A 213 -8.95 -20.61 3.80
N PHE A 214 -7.89 -20.26 4.50
CA PHE A 214 -7.06 -21.24 5.20
C PHE A 214 -7.68 -21.54 6.56
N LYS A 215 -8.23 -22.76 6.71
CA LYS A 215 -8.98 -23.17 7.91
C LYS A 215 -8.11 -23.22 9.16
N ASP A 216 -6.84 -23.58 9.02
CA ASP A 216 -5.87 -23.69 10.11
C ASP A 216 -5.06 -22.39 10.31
N TYR A 217 -5.55 -21.26 9.80
CA TYR A 217 -4.89 -19.96 9.96
C TYR A 217 -4.71 -19.61 11.44
N SER A 218 -3.46 -19.37 11.82
CA SER A 218 -3.07 -19.03 13.19
C SER A 218 -3.26 -17.53 13.41
N ALA A 219 -4.51 -17.11 13.62
CA ALA A 219 -4.84 -15.72 13.89
C ALA A 219 -4.13 -15.20 15.15
N ARG A 220 -3.68 -13.94 15.09
CA ARG A 220 -3.18 -13.20 16.23
C ARG A 220 -4.31 -12.90 17.23
N ALA A 221 -3.99 -12.89 18.53
CA ALA A 221 -4.97 -12.80 19.61
C ALA A 221 -5.42 -11.36 19.91
N GLU A 222 -4.71 -10.37 19.38
CA GLU A 222 -5.04 -8.94 19.50
C GLU A 222 -6.49 -8.65 19.05
N ALA A 223 -7.10 -7.63 19.66
CA ALA A 223 -8.46 -7.23 19.35
C ALA A 223 -8.51 -6.54 17.97
N GLY A 224 -9.06 -7.24 16.98
CA GLY A 224 -9.34 -6.69 15.65
C GLY A 224 -8.10 -6.54 14.75
N PRO A 225 -8.32 -6.03 13.52
CA PRO A 225 -7.24 -5.79 12.56
C PRO A 225 -6.39 -4.57 12.96
N ASP A 226 -5.07 -4.66 12.73
CA ASP A 226 -4.12 -3.54 12.85
C ASP A 226 -3.15 -3.60 11.66
N GLY A 227 -3.45 -2.84 10.60
CA GLY A 227 -2.77 -2.91 9.32
C GLY A 227 -2.60 -4.34 8.80
N PHE A 228 -1.35 -4.70 8.53
CA PHE A 228 -0.89 -6.03 8.13
C PHE A 228 -0.37 -6.88 9.30
N THR A 229 -0.49 -6.46 10.55
CA THR A 229 0.02 -7.23 11.71
C THR A 229 -1.08 -7.99 12.45
N GLY A 230 -2.15 -7.30 12.86
CA GLY A 230 -3.13 -7.74 13.86
C GLY A 230 -3.99 -8.95 13.49
N ASN A 231 -5.20 -9.04 14.04
CA ASN A 231 -6.06 -10.19 13.76
C ASN A 231 -6.56 -10.15 12.31
N LYS A 232 -6.10 -11.12 11.50
CA LYS A 232 -6.50 -11.28 10.09
C LYS A 232 -7.48 -12.42 9.86
N GLN A 233 -8.42 -12.65 10.77
CA GLN A 233 -9.42 -13.70 10.59
C GLN A 233 -10.19 -13.54 9.27
N ALA A 234 -10.16 -14.57 8.43
CA ALA A 234 -11.00 -14.66 7.24
C ALA A 234 -12.46 -14.95 7.64
N LEU A 235 -13.40 -14.10 7.22
CA LEU A 235 -14.84 -14.25 7.52
C LEU A 235 -15.66 -14.70 6.31
N VAL A 236 -15.01 -14.96 5.17
CA VAL A 236 -15.60 -15.55 3.96
C VAL A 236 -14.78 -16.75 3.52
N ASP A 237 -15.40 -17.67 2.79
CA ASP A 237 -14.75 -18.92 2.35
C ASP A 237 -13.82 -18.69 1.16
N ASN A 238 -14.17 -17.74 0.28
CA ASN A 238 -13.38 -17.42 -0.91
C ASN A 238 -13.25 -15.90 -1.11
N LEU A 239 -12.08 -15.48 -1.57
CA LEU A 239 -11.88 -14.20 -2.24
C LEU A 239 -11.81 -14.44 -3.74
N ARG A 240 -12.52 -13.64 -4.53
CA ARG A 240 -12.44 -13.69 -5.99
C ARG A 240 -12.18 -12.30 -6.54
N PHE A 241 -10.94 -12.06 -6.93
CA PHE A 241 -10.53 -10.84 -7.60
C PHE A 241 -10.93 -10.92 -9.07
N MET A 242 -11.93 -10.13 -9.46
CA MET A 242 -12.48 -10.06 -10.82
C MET A 242 -11.70 -9.02 -11.62
N ILE A 243 -11.11 -9.43 -12.75
CA ILE A 243 -10.31 -8.54 -13.58
C ILE A 243 -11.24 -7.72 -14.48
N ILE A 244 -11.37 -6.42 -14.20
CA ILE A 244 -12.27 -5.50 -14.89
C ILE A 244 -11.52 -4.19 -15.18
N PRO A 245 -10.81 -4.10 -16.32
CA PRO A 245 -9.95 -2.94 -16.60
C PRO A 245 -10.70 -1.64 -16.90
N ASP A 246 -11.90 -1.71 -17.46
CA ASP A 246 -12.70 -0.53 -17.78
C ASP A 246 -13.46 -0.04 -16.53
N PRO A 247 -13.21 1.21 -16.06
CA PRO A 247 -13.84 1.74 -14.85
C PRO A 247 -15.38 1.79 -14.92
N SER A 248 -15.94 2.08 -16.11
CA SER A 248 -17.40 2.13 -16.30
C SER A 248 -18.03 0.75 -16.13
N SER A 249 -17.38 -0.29 -16.67
CA SER A 249 -17.77 -1.68 -16.51
C SER A 249 -17.62 -2.15 -15.06
N ALA A 250 -16.56 -1.73 -14.36
CA ALA A 250 -16.36 -2.03 -12.94
C ALA A 250 -17.48 -1.44 -12.08
N LYS A 251 -17.82 -0.17 -12.30
CA LYS A 251 -18.95 0.52 -11.67
C LYS A 251 -20.28 -0.20 -11.94
N ALA A 252 -20.56 -0.55 -13.20
CA ALA A 252 -21.76 -1.30 -13.57
C ALA A 252 -21.82 -2.69 -12.89
N ALA A 253 -20.67 -3.37 -12.75
CA ALA A 253 -20.58 -4.64 -12.04
C ALA A 253 -20.91 -4.50 -10.54
N LEU A 254 -20.50 -3.40 -9.89
CA LEU A 254 -20.82 -3.12 -8.50
C LEU A 254 -22.33 -2.90 -8.33
N LEU A 255 -22.92 -2.10 -9.22
CA LEU A 255 -24.36 -1.78 -9.20
C LEU A 255 -25.24 -3.02 -9.44
N SER A 256 -24.84 -3.87 -10.40
CA SER A 256 -25.54 -5.12 -10.75
C SER A 256 -25.28 -6.29 -9.80
N ASN A 257 -24.58 -6.07 -8.68
CA ASN A 257 -24.22 -7.12 -7.71
C ASN A 257 -23.36 -8.24 -8.31
N ASN A 258 -22.56 -7.94 -9.34
CA ASN A 258 -21.57 -8.85 -9.92
C ASN A 258 -20.21 -8.74 -9.20
N VAL A 259 -19.93 -7.61 -8.56
CA VAL A 259 -18.86 -7.44 -7.58
C VAL A 259 -19.40 -6.81 -6.29
N ASP A 260 -18.73 -7.09 -5.18
CA ASP A 260 -19.13 -6.66 -3.83
C ASP A 260 -18.34 -5.43 -3.35
N LEU A 261 -17.14 -5.24 -3.91
CA LEU A 261 -16.19 -4.18 -3.58
C LEU A 261 -15.39 -3.77 -4.82
N LEU A 262 -15.28 -2.48 -5.07
CA LEU A 262 -14.23 -1.86 -5.88
C LEU A 262 -13.27 -1.15 -4.92
N PRO A 263 -12.01 -1.61 -4.79
CA PRO A 263 -11.08 -1.08 -3.79
C PRO A 263 -10.47 0.27 -4.17
N ASP A 264 -10.63 0.68 -5.43
CA ASP A 264 -10.14 1.94 -5.98
C ASP A 264 -11.14 2.47 -7.01
N VAL A 265 -11.74 3.63 -6.72
CA VAL A 265 -12.64 4.38 -7.61
C VAL A 265 -12.22 5.84 -7.64
N THR A 266 -12.58 6.55 -8.72
CA THR A 266 -12.29 7.98 -8.82
C THR A 266 -13.08 8.78 -7.80
N ALA A 267 -12.60 9.98 -7.44
CA ALA A 267 -13.32 10.88 -6.54
C ALA A 267 -14.68 11.33 -7.11
N SER A 268 -14.82 11.40 -8.44
CA SER A 268 -16.09 11.70 -9.12
C SER A 268 -17.06 10.52 -8.98
N ASP A 269 -16.62 9.30 -9.30
CA ASP A 269 -17.44 8.11 -9.14
C ASP A 269 -17.86 7.90 -7.69
N ALA A 270 -16.98 8.19 -6.74
CA ALA A 270 -17.28 8.12 -5.32
C ALA A 270 -18.43 9.05 -4.91
N GLN A 271 -18.47 10.29 -5.42
CA GLN A 271 -19.58 11.21 -5.16
C GLN A 271 -20.90 10.67 -5.72
N GLU A 272 -20.88 10.17 -6.95
CA GLU A 272 -22.07 9.57 -7.58
C GLU A 272 -22.54 8.31 -6.84
N LEU A 273 -21.63 7.39 -6.53
CA LEU A 273 -21.91 6.12 -5.86
C LEU A 273 -22.42 6.31 -4.44
N LYS A 274 -21.91 7.31 -3.71
CA LYS A 274 -22.36 7.65 -2.35
C LYS A 274 -23.82 8.09 -2.31
N ALA A 275 -24.36 8.61 -3.42
CA ALA A 275 -25.76 9.02 -3.52
C ALA A 275 -26.72 7.84 -3.80
N LEU A 276 -26.20 6.66 -4.16
CA LEU A 276 -27.02 5.51 -4.54
C LEU A 276 -27.37 4.63 -3.33
N PRO A 277 -28.61 4.14 -3.23
CA PRO A 277 -29.00 3.23 -2.15
C PRO A 277 -28.25 1.89 -2.27
N GLY A 278 -27.86 1.32 -1.14
CA GLY A 278 -27.19 0.02 -1.09
C GLY A 278 -25.69 0.06 -1.38
N ILE A 279 -25.11 1.25 -1.58
CA ILE A 279 -23.67 1.46 -1.78
C ILE A 279 -23.13 2.34 -0.66
N ARG A 280 -21.96 1.97 -0.16
CA ARG A 280 -21.15 2.78 0.75
C ARG A 280 -19.85 3.15 0.07
N VAL A 281 -19.25 4.23 0.53
CA VAL A 281 -17.93 4.67 0.11
C VAL A 281 -17.04 4.76 1.35
N SER A 282 -15.88 4.14 1.26
CA SER A 282 -14.81 4.20 2.24
C SER A 282 -13.68 5.05 1.66
N VAL A 283 -13.20 6.02 2.43
CA VAL A 283 -12.14 6.94 2.00
C VAL A 283 -11.04 6.91 3.05
N SER A 284 -9.79 6.82 2.60
CA SER A 284 -8.64 7.04 3.46
C SER A 284 -7.62 7.94 2.76
N PRO A 285 -7.01 8.90 3.47
CA PRO A 285 -5.77 9.50 3.01
C PRO A 285 -4.71 8.42 2.82
N ILE A 286 -3.84 8.61 1.84
CA ILE A 286 -2.68 7.74 1.57
C ILE A 286 -1.41 8.57 1.53
N MET A 287 -0.26 7.92 1.68
CA MET A 287 1.02 8.62 1.81
C MET A 287 1.62 9.09 0.47
N ALA A 288 0.88 8.99 -0.63
CA ALA A 288 1.30 9.49 -1.93
C ALA A 288 1.40 11.01 -1.89
N ILE A 289 2.44 11.56 -2.52
CA ILE A 289 2.68 13.01 -2.60
C ILE A 289 2.23 13.50 -3.97
N CYS A 290 1.36 14.49 -4.01
CA CYS A 290 0.92 15.15 -5.23
C CYS A 290 1.44 16.59 -5.23
N GLY A 291 2.15 16.99 -6.28
CA GLY A 291 2.78 18.31 -6.32
C GLY A 291 3.40 18.71 -7.66
N LEU A 292 4.02 19.88 -7.64
CA LEU A 292 4.76 20.45 -8.76
C LEU A 292 6.25 20.31 -8.52
N LEU A 293 6.95 19.64 -9.43
CA LEU A 293 8.40 19.43 -9.35
C LEU A 293 9.10 20.52 -10.13
N PHE A 294 10.25 20.99 -9.63
CA PHE A 294 11.10 21.94 -10.35
C PHE A 294 12.46 21.34 -10.65
N GLN A 295 12.96 21.58 -11.86
CA GLN A 295 14.39 21.41 -12.11
C GLN A 295 15.15 22.62 -11.59
N THR A 296 15.74 22.48 -10.41
CA THR A 296 16.55 23.52 -9.75
C THR A 296 17.80 23.95 -10.52
N ASN A 297 18.16 23.26 -11.60
CA ASN A 297 19.27 23.64 -12.49
C ASN A 297 18.79 24.35 -13.77
N ASP A 298 17.48 24.50 -13.98
CA ASP A 298 16.93 25.27 -15.09
C ASP A 298 17.33 26.75 -15.00
N PRO A 299 17.65 27.44 -16.12
CA PRO A 299 18.08 28.83 -16.09
C PRO A 299 17.14 29.81 -15.38
N LEU A 300 15.82 29.59 -15.41
CA LEU A 300 14.84 30.38 -14.66
C LEU A 300 14.64 29.80 -13.26
N LEU A 301 14.31 28.51 -13.17
CA LEU A 301 13.92 27.88 -11.92
C LEU A 301 15.10 27.59 -10.99
N LYS A 302 16.35 27.91 -11.35
CA LYS A 302 17.47 27.97 -10.40
C LYS A 302 17.32 29.10 -9.37
N ASP A 303 16.63 30.18 -9.72
CA ASP A 303 16.32 31.26 -8.77
C ASP A 303 15.18 30.82 -7.84
N VAL A 304 15.51 30.64 -6.56
CA VAL A 304 14.55 30.19 -5.55
C VAL A 304 13.35 31.11 -5.41
N ARG A 305 13.51 32.41 -5.69
CA ARG A 305 12.43 33.39 -5.59
C ARG A 305 11.33 33.13 -6.63
N ILE A 306 11.68 32.63 -7.81
CA ILE A 306 10.69 32.23 -8.82
C ILE A 306 9.92 30.99 -8.33
N ARG A 307 10.61 30.01 -7.72
CA ARG A 307 9.97 28.80 -7.17
C ARG A 307 9.04 29.13 -5.99
N GLN A 308 9.48 30.00 -5.08
CA GLN A 308 8.67 30.52 -3.98
C GLN A 308 7.48 31.35 -4.49
N ALA A 309 7.66 32.16 -5.55
CA ALA A 309 6.56 32.89 -6.16
C ALA A 309 5.49 31.95 -6.74
N ILE A 310 5.90 30.84 -7.38
CA ILE A 310 4.96 29.80 -7.80
C ILE A 310 4.22 29.26 -6.57
N ALA A 311 4.93 28.91 -5.50
CA ALA A 311 4.32 28.36 -4.29
C ALA A 311 3.31 29.31 -3.60
N HIS A 312 3.59 30.60 -3.57
CA HIS A 312 2.69 31.63 -3.03
C HIS A 312 1.52 31.96 -3.97
N SER A 313 1.62 31.62 -5.26
CA SER A 313 0.54 31.87 -6.22
C SER A 313 -0.60 30.86 -6.18
N LEU A 314 -0.49 29.77 -5.41
CA LEU A 314 -1.46 28.69 -5.37
C LEU A 314 -2.36 28.78 -4.13
N ASP A 315 -3.67 28.73 -4.34
CA ASP A 315 -4.63 28.51 -3.26
C ASP A 315 -4.78 27.01 -3.03
N TYR A 316 -4.00 26.48 -2.10
CA TYR A 316 -3.98 25.06 -1.77
C TYR A 316 -5.35 24.54 -1.31
N GLY A 317 -6.12 25.34 -0.57
CA GLY A 317 -7.44 24.92 -0.08
C GLY A 317 -8.43 24.73 -1.22
N GLN A 318 -8.53 25.72 -2.12
CA GLN A 318 -9.39 25.63 -3.30
C GLN A 318 -8.92 24.53 -4.26
N MET A 319 -7.61 24.46 -4.51
CA MET A 319 -7.02 23.48 -5.41
C MET A 319 -7.27 22.05 -4.93
N VAL A 320 -6.99 21.76 -3.66
CA VAL A 320 -7.19 20.41 -3.11
C VAL A 320 -8.66 20.05 -3.04
N THR A 321 -9.54 21.00 -2.71
CA THR A 321 -11.00 20.76 -2.74
C THR A 321 -11.46 20.39 -4.15
N ALA A 322 -11.01 21.09 -5.17
CA ALA A 322 -11.35 20.81 -6.57
C ALA A 322 -10.79 19.47 -7.06
N LEU A 323 -9.54 19.14 -6.71
CA LEU A 323 -8.87 17.90 -7.16
C LEU A 323 -9.37 16.64 -6.45
N SER A 324 -9.78 16.77 -5.18
CA SER A 324 -10.14 15.63 -4.33
C SER A 324 -11.64 15.55 -4.04
N ASN A 325 -12.45 16.48 -4.55
CA ASN A 325 -13.87 16.60 -4.17
C ASN A 325 -14.08 16.77 -2.64
N GLY A 326 -13.13 17.46 -1.99
CA GLY A 326 -13.11 17.68 -0.54
C GLY A 326 -12.69 16.47 0.30
N LEU A 327 -12.15 15.42 -0.32
CA LEU A 327 -11.74 14.19 0.36
C LEU A 327 -10.30 14.24 0.91
N SER A 328 -9.49 15.20 0.46
CA SER A 328 -8.13 15.43 0.94
C SER A 328 -7.99 16.79 1.62
N GLN A 329 -6.91 16.95 2.39
CA GLN A 329 -6.49 18.22 2.98
C GLN A 329 -5.16 18.68 2.36
N PRO A 330 -4.91 20.00 2.30
CA PRO A 330 -3.60 20.51 1.92
C PRO A 330 -2.46 19.96 2.77
N ASN A 331 -1.34 19.65 2.14
CA ASN A 331 -0.08 19.33 2.80
C ASN A 331 1.08 19.92 2.02
N ASN A 332 1.95 20.66 2.69
CA ASN A 332 3.15 21.26 2.09
C ASN A 332 4.44 20.45 2.39
N SER A 333 4.34 19.36 3.16
CA SER A 333 5.48 18.59 3.63
C SER A 333 5.71 17.31 2.84
N ALA A 334 6.99 16.92 2.71
CA ALA A 334 7.38 15.59 2.27
C ALA A 334 7.03 14.51 3.31
N ILE A 335 6.66 14.91 4.53
CA ILE A 335 6.10 14.05 5.57
C ILE A 335 4.58 13.98 5.33
N PRO A 336 4.03 12.80 5.01
CA PRO A 336 2.59 12.66 4.79
C PRO A 336 1.80 12.89 6.07
N GLN A 337 0.56 13.40 5.95
CA GLN A 337 -0.31 13.70 7.08
C GLN A 337 -0.62 12.49 7.98
N THR A 338 -0.58 11.28 7.42
CA THR A 338 -0.82 10.03 8.16
C THR A 338 0.44 9.48 8.84
N SER A 339 1.59 10.12 8.67
CA SER A 339 2.85 9.70 9.31
C SER A 339 2.84 10.00 10.80
N ALA A 340 3.41 9.10 11.61
CA ALA A 340 3.68 9.37 13.02
C ALA A 340 4.64 10.55 13.26
N PHE A 341 5.40 10.96 12.23
CA PHE A 341 6.32 12.11 12.27
C PHE A 341 5.68 13.43 11.79
N TYR A 342 4.38 13.44 11.47
CA TYR A 342 3.69 14.64 11.00
C TYR A 342 3.24 15.50 12.19
N ASP A 343 4.02 16.53 12.49
CA ASP A 343 3.84 17.39 13.66
C ASP A 343 3.50 18.85 13.28
N GLU A 344 3.60 19.78 14.23
CA GLU A 344 3.37 21.21 13.98
C GLU A 344 4.42 21.84 13.06
N VAL A 345 5.64 21.32 13.00
CA VAL A 345 6.66 21.79 12.06
C VAL A 345 6.28 21.36 10.64
N ALA A 346 5.87 20.10 10.44
CA ALA A 346 5.44 19.59 9.14
C ALA A 346 4.20 20.33 8.57
N LYS A 347 3.35 20.89 9.44
CA LYS A 347 2.20 21.74 9.03
C LYS A 347 2.60 23.11 8.48
N GLN A 348 3.84 23.55 8.70
CA GLN A 348 4.34 24.80 8.17
C GLN A 348 4.62 24.67 6.68
N GLY A 349 4.36 25.73 5.93
CA GLY A 349 4.58 25.75 4.48
C GLY A 349 4.15 27.07 3.87
N TYR A 350 4.00 27.08 2.55
CA TYR A 350 3.61 28.27 1.82
C TYR A 350 2.15 28.61 2.10
N ARG A 351 1.82 29.90 1.99
CA ARG A 351 0.46 30.40 2.03
C ARG A 351 0.14 31.10 0.73
N TYR A 352 -1.12 31.03 0.33
CA TYR A 352 -1.61 31.78 -0.82
C TYR A 352 -1.43 33.28 -0.56
N ASP A 353 -0.52 33.89 -1.30
CA ASP A 353 -0.18 35.32 -1.24
C ASP A 353 0.29 35.81 -2.62
N PRO A 354 -0.65 36.21 -3.49
CA PRO A 354 -0.31 36.73 -4.82
C PRO A 354 0.54 38.01 -4.79
N ASP A 355 0.45 38.82 -3.74
CA ASP A 355 1.26 40.03 -3.60
C ASP A 355 2.72 39.68 -3.33
N GLU A 356 2.96 38.73 -2.44
CA GLU A 356 4.30 38.19 -2.19
C GLU A 356 4.88 37.51 -3.43
N ALA A 357 4.06 36.73 -4.15
CA ALA A 357 4.48 36.14 -5.43
C ALA A 357 4.94 37.21 -6.43
N ARG A 358 4.18 38.30 -6.61
CA ARG A 358 4.56 39.42 -7.48
C ARG A 358 5.84 40.12 -7.02
N ARG A 359 6.01 40.31 -5.70
CA ARG A 359 7.23 40.90 -5.12
C ARG A 359 8.46 40.06 -5.45
N LEU A 360 8.40 38.76 -5.20
CA LEU A 360 9.48 37.81 -5.46
C LEU A 360 9.84 37.74 -6.95
N LEU A 361 8.86 37.74 -7.85
CA LEU A 361 9.11 37.77 -9.31
C LEU A 361 9.82 39.05 -9.75
N LYS A 362 9.42 40.21 -9.19
CA LYS A 362 10.08 41.49 -9.47
C LYS A 362 11.54 41.48 -9.00
N GLU A 363 11.80 40.96 -7.80
CA GLU A 363 13.16 40.85 -7.25
C GLU A 363 14.03 39.86 -8.03
N ALA A 364 13.42 38.81 -8.57
CA ALA A 364 14.07 37.85 -9.47
C ALA A 364 14.33 38.43 -10.88
N GLY A 365 13.80 39.62 -11.21
CA GLY A 365 13.89 40.17 -12.56
C GLY A 365 13.10 39.38 -13.60
N TYR A 366 12.11 38.59 -13.16
CA TYR A 366 11.26 37.81 -14.06
C TYR A 366 10.38 38.75 -14.89
N SER A 367 10.42 38.56 -16.20
CA SER A 367 9.77 39.44 -17.18
C SER A 367 8.69 38.70 -18.00
N GLY A 368 8.20 37.57 -17.50
CA GLY A 368 7.18 36.76 -18.17
C GLY A 368 7.73 35.71 -19.14
N GLN A 369 9.01 35.32 -19.00
CA GLN A 369 9.59 34.22 -19.79
C GLN A 369 8.76 32.93 -19.58
N PRO A 370 8.47 32.16 -20.65
CA PRO A 370 7.63 30.97 -20.51
C PRO A 370 8.30 29.91 -19.62
N ILE A 371 7.51 29.33 -18.71
CA ILE A 371 7.89 28.19 -17.87
C ILE A 371 7.07 26.99 -18.36
N ARG A 372 7.73 26.02 -18.99
CA ARG A 372 7.06 24.81 -19.49
C ARG A 372 6.73 23.84 -18.34
N MET A 373 5.46 23.50 -18.22
CA MET A 373 4.94 22.49 -17.30
C MET A 373 4.52 21.24 -18.06
N ILE A 374 5.20 20.12 -17.80
CA ILE A 374 4.79 18.84 -18.35
C ILE A 374 3.63 18.26 -17.52
N VAL A 375 2.61 17.76 -18.21
CA VAL A 375 1.45 17.02 -17.66
C VAL A 375 1.15 15.78 -18.51
N ASN A 376 0.27 14.90 -18.03
CA ASN A 376 -0.27 13.77 -18.80
C ASN A 376 -1.77 13.58 -18.53
N LYS A 377 -2.47 12.90 -19.45
CA LYS A 377 -3.90 12.57 -19.31
C LYS A 377 -4.17 11.14 -18.84
N ARG A 378 -3.12 10.32 -18.61
CA ARG A 378 -3.29 8.97 -18.05
C ARG A 378 -3.75 9.04 -16.60
N TYR A 379 -3.16 9.96 -15.84
CA TYR A 379 -3.57 10.27 -14.48
C TYR A 379 -4.28 11.63 -14.49
N GLN A 380 -5.62 11.59 -14.56
CA GLN A 380 -6.45 12.80 -14.69
C GLN A 380 -6.13 13.85 -13.62
N GLN A 381 -5.88 13.40 -12.40
CA GLN A 381 -5.46 14.24 -11.27
C GLN A 381 -4.20 15.07 -11.57
N MET A 382 -3.20 14.55 -12.30
CA MET A 382 -2.00 15.32 -12.68
C MET A 382 -2.32 16.37 -13.74
N PHE A 383 -3.21 16.04 -14.69
CA PHE A 383 -3.67 17.01 -15.70
C PHE A 383 -4.39 18.18 -15.03
N ASP A 384 -5.38 17.88 -14.20
CA ASP A 384 -6.22 18.88 -13.53
C ASP A 384 -5.40 19.75 -12.57
N MET A 385 -4.44 19.15 -11.85
CA MET A 385 -3.51 19.88 -10.98
C MET A 385 -2.67 20.88 -11.80
N GLY A 386 -2.25 20.50 -13.00
CA GLY A 386 -1.55 21.41 -13.91
C GLY A 386 -2.44 22.55 -14.39
N VAL A 387 -3.67 22.28 -14.81
CA VAL A 387 -4.62 23.31 -15.27
C VAL A 387 -4.88 24.34 -14.16
N LEU A 388 -5.18 23.87 -12.94
CA LEU A 388 -5.43 24.73 -11.80
C LEU A 388 -4.18 25.54 -11.43
N SER A 389 -3.00 24.92 -11.43
CA SER A 389 -1.73 25.60 -11.13
C SER A 389 -1.42 26.70 -12.14
N GLN A 390 -1.60 26.42 -13.43
CA GLN A 390 -1.43 27.41 -14.50
C GLN A 390 -2.38 28.59 -14.31
N ALA A 391 -3.68 28.33 -14.10
CA ALA A 391 -4.70 29.36 -13.95
C ALA A 391 -4.46 30.26 -12.73
N MET A 392 -4.14 29.67 -11.57
CA MET A 392 -3.87 30.43 -10.34
C MET A 392 -2.58 31.25 -10.44
N ALA A 393 -1.50 30.66 -10.97
CA ALA A 393 -0.22 31.33 -11.10
C ALA A 393 -0.24 32.50 -12.10
N GLN A 394 -1.07 32.42 -13.14
CA GLN A 394 -1.22 33.49 -14.13
C GLN A 394 -1.68 34.80 -13.49
N ALA A 395 -2.52 34.76 -12.45
CA ALA A 395 -2.95 35.95 -11.71
C ALA A 395 -1.80 36.66 -10.96
N SER A 396 -0.69 35.97 -10.71
CA SER A 396 0.53 36.52 -10.09
C SER A 396 1.58 36.94 -11.12
N GLY A 397 1.30 36.82 -12.43
CA GLY A 397 2.20 37.24 -13.51
C GLY A 397 3.14 36.15 -14.02
N LEU A 398 2.95 34.90 -13.61
CA LEU A 398 3.71 33.74 -14.12
C LEU A 398 3.17 33.30 -15.48
N ASN A 399 4.07 33.11 -16.46
CA ASN A 399 3.73 32.57 -17.78
C ASN A 399 3.99 31.06 -17.82
N ILE A 400 3.10 30.28 -17.21
CA ILE A 400 3.19 28.81 -17.24
C ILE A 400 2.54 28.29 -18.53
N GLN A 401 3.26 27.45 -19.28
CA GLN A 401 2.77 26.83 -20.51
C GLN A 401 2.70 25.32 -20.36
N MET A 402 1.50 24.76 -20.49
CA MET A 402 1.31 23.31 -20.37
C MET A 402 1.77 22.56 -21.63
N GLU A 403 2.52 21.49 -21.41
CA GLU A 403 2.92 20.51 -22.41
C GLU A 403 2.35 19.15 -22.01
N THR A 404 1.37 18.66 -22.78
CA THR A 404 0.75 17.36 -22.51
C THR A 404 1.52 16.26 -23.21
N LEU A 405 2.04 15.29 -22.44
CA LEU A 405 2.76 14.13 -22.95
C LEU A 405 2.03 12.82 -22.62
N GLU A 406 2.41 11.75 -23.32
CA GLU A 406 2.12 10.38 -22.89
C GLU A 406 2.95 10.07 -21.62
N TRP A 407 2.43 9.23 -20.72
CA TRP A 407 3.06 8.95 -19.42
C TRP A 407 4.46 8.35 -19.55
N GLY A 408 4.70 7.41 -20.46
CA GLY A 408 6.02 6.85 -20.71
C GLY A 408 7.03 7.92 -21.11
N THR A 409 6.63 8.88 -21.95
CA THR A 409 7.48 10.04 -22.31
C THR A 409 7.68 10.98 -21.12
N GLN A 410 6.64 11.32 -20.35
CA GLN A 410 6.80 12.15 -19.14
C GLN A 410 7.75 11.47 -18.14
N LEU A 411 7.64 10.16 -17.96
CA LEU A 411 8.49 9.39 -17.04
C LEU A 411 9.96 9.38 -17.52
N GLU A 412 10.21 9.25 -18.82
CA GLU A 412 11.55 9.42 -19.38
C GLU A 412 12.11 10.81 -19.06
N ARG A 413 11.34 11.88 -19.31
CA ARG A 413 11.76 13.26 -18.99
C ARG A 413 12.04 13.46 -17.51
N TYR A 414 11.23 12.85 -16.65
CA TYR A 414 11.47 12.84 -15.20
C TYR A 414 12.80 12.14 -14.88
N GLN A 415 13.04 10.95 -15.43
CA GLN A 415 14.26 10.17 -15.19
C GLN A 415 15.52 10.89 -15.67
N SER A 416 15.46 11.53 -16.84
CA SER A 416 16.59 12.25 -17.44
C SER A 416 16.79 13.66 -16.89
N GLY A 417 15.83 14.19 -16.12
CA GLY A 417 15.87 15.57 -15.62
C GLY A 417 15.57 16.62 -16.70
N ASN A 418 15.11 16.19 -17.90
CA ASN A 418 14.91 17.06 -19.06
C ASN A 418 13.54 17.76 -19.04
N TYR A 419 13.30 18.61 -18.04
CA TYR A 419 12.08 19.40 -17.88
C TYR A 419 12.36 20.71 -17.12
N GLN A 420 11.41 21.66 -17.13
CA GLN A 420 11.47 22.82 -16.22
C GLN A 420 10.60 22.57 -15.00
N MET A 421 9.29 22.39 -15.24
CA MET A 421 8.30 22.07 -14.22
C MET A 421 7.48 20.83 -14.62
N MET A 422 7.00 20.07 -13.64
CA MET A 422 6.12 18.91 -13.87
C MET A 422 4.99 18.88 -12.85
N SER A 423 3.77 18.62 -13.30
CA SER A 423 2.71 18.08 -12.44
C SER A 423 2.94 16.59 -12.28
N PHE A 424 3.14 16.13 -11.04
CA PHE A 424 3.56 14.75 -10.79
C PHE A 424 2.99 14.21 -9.48
N SER A 425 3.02 12.90 -9.31
CA SER A 425 2.77 12.27 -8.02
C SER A 425 3.80 11.19 -7.72
N TYR A 426 4.26 11.15 -6.48
CA TYR A 426 5.10 10.09 -5.95
C TYR A 426 4.22 9.04 -5.26
N SER A 427 4.54 7.78 -5.50
CA SER A 427 3.92 6.68 -4.75
C SER A 427 4.23 6.78 -3.26
N SER A 428 3.32 6.27 -2.43
CA SER A 428 3.45 6.25 -0.97
C SER A 428 4.82 5.75 -0.51
N ARG A 429 5.39 6.45 0.48
CA ARG A 429 6.54 6.03 1.27
C ARG A 429 6.12 6.06 2.74
N LEU A 430 6.26 4.93 3.41
CA LEU A 430 5.71 4.74 4.76
C LEU A 430 6.62 5.34 5.84
N ASP A 431 7.91 5.49 5.55
CA ASP A 431 8.86 6.19 6.41
C ASP A 431 9.29 7.53 5.76
N PRO A 432 9.33 8.65 6.51
CA PRO A 432 9.72 9.95 5.96
C PRO A 432 11.12 9.98 5.34
N ALA A 433 12.07 9.19 5.84
CA ALA A 433 13.42 9.12 5.26
C ALA A 433 13.35 8.61 3.81
N LEU A 434 12.49 7.64 3.51
CA LEU A 434 12.28 7.16 2.14
C LEU A 434 11.56 8.20 1.26
N GLY A 435 10.68 9.02 1.87
CA GLY A 435 10.05 10.16 1.22
C GLY A 435 11.09 11.20 0.80
N PHE A 436 11.89 11.69 1.75
CA PHE A 436 12.98 12.62 1.51
C PHE A 436 14.03 12.07 0.54
N ASP A 437 14.43 10.80 0.68
CA ASP A 437 15.33 10.14 -0.27
C ASP A 437 14.76 10.16 -1.68
N SER A 438 13.46 9.91 -1.87
CA SER A 438 12.84 9.94 -3.21
C SER A 438 12.95 11.31 -3.89
N LEU A 439 13.11 12.39 -3.12
CA LEU A 439 13.20 13.76 -3.59
C LEU A 439 14.65 14.25 -3.76
N MET A 440 15.57 13.81 -2.89
CA MET A 440 16.92 14.37 -2.81
C MET A 440 18.04 13.45 -3.27
N GLY A 441 19.11 14.02 -3.81
CA GLY A 441 20.33 13.30 -4.17
C GLY A 441 21.26 14.09 -5.07
N ASP A 442 22.38 13.48 -5.46
CA ASP A 442 23.35 14.07 -6.38
C ASP A 442 22.79 14.04 -7.80
N LYS A 443 22.31 15.19 -8.29
CA LYS A 443 21.69 15.32 -9.61
C LYS A 443 22.66 15.05 -10.78
N SER A 444 23.98 15.07 -10.55
CA SER A 444 24.94 14.66 -11.58
C SER A 444 24.94 13.15 -11.82
N LYS A 445 24.50 12.36 -10.83
CA LYS A 445 24.40 10.89 -10.88
C LYS A 445 22.95 10.43 -11.04
N GLU A 446 22.02 11.12 -10.39
CA GLU A 446 20.58 10.86 -10.44
C GLU A 446 19.82 12.12 -10.90
N PRO A 447 19.79 12.44 -12.21
CA PRO A 447 19.17 13.65 -12.75
C PRO A 447 17.69 13.85 -12.37
N ARG A 448 17.00 12.75 -12.03
CA ARG A 448 15.61 12.73 -11.57
C ARG A 448 15.35 13.41 -10.22
N LYS A 449 16.37 13.57 -9.37
CA LYS A 449 16.20 14.15 -8.04
C LYS A 449 15.89 15.65 -8.19
N VAL A 450 15.00 16.17 -7.34
CA VAL A 450 14.58 17.58 -7.38
C VAL A 450 15.35 18.44 -6.39
N TRP A 451 16.03 17.83 -5.41
CA TRP A 451 16.73 18.55 -4.35
C TRP A 451 18.16 18.03 -4.13
N ASP A 452 19.16 18.89 -4.31
CA ASP A 452 20.59 18.55 -4.26
C ASP A 452 21.37 19.25 -3.14
N ASN A 453 20.66 19.72 -2.10
CA ASN A 453 21.27 20.38 -0.94
C ASN A 453 22.16 19.39 -0.13
N PRO A 454 23.50 19.61 -0.03
CA PRO A 454 24.40 18.68 0.65
C PRO A 454 24.16 18.54 2.16
N GLN A 455 23.69 19.61 2.81
CA GLN A 455 23.37 19.58 4.24
C GLN A 455 22.11 18.74 4.49
N ALA A 456 21.07 18.90 3.67
CA ALA A 456 19.86 18.08 3.76
C ALA A 456 20.18 16.59 3.52
N GLN A 457 21.05 16.29 2.56
CA GLN A 457 21.52 14.91 2.32
C GLN A 457 22.31 14.34 3.52
N ALA A 458 23.04 15.18 4.26
CA ALA A 458 23.73 14.74 5.47
C ALA A 458 22.72 14.40 6.59
N LEU A 459 21.72 15.24 6.79
CA LEU A 459 20.63 14.99 7.74
C LEU A 459 19.85 13.72 7.39
N LEU A 460 19.58 13.48 6.10
CA LEU A 460 18.92 12.25 5.65
C LEU A 460 19.76 11.00 5.98
N ARG A 461 21.07 11.04 5.71
CA ARG A 461 21.98 9.92 6.04
C ARG A 461 22.02 9.65 7.54
N GLU A 462 21.95 10.69 8.37
CA GLU A 462 21.84 10.57 9.83
C GLU A 462 20.49 9.95 10.23
N ALA A 463 19.38 10.44 9.66
CA ALA A 463 18.03 9.97 9.96
C ALA A 463 17.78 8.50 9.56
N ILE A 464 18.54 7.98 8.59
CA ILE A 464 18.54 6.55 8.20
C ILE A 464 19.29 5.67 9.23
N ARG A 465 20.28 6.23 9.93
CA ARG A 465 21.10 5.50 10.93
C ARG A 465 20.56 5.65 12.36
N GLU A 466 19.90 6.77 12.64
CA GLU A 466 19.32 7.07 13.95
C GLU A 466 18.10 6.20 14.22
N ARG A 467 18.08 5.53 15.38
CA ARG A 467 17.02 4.60 15.78
C ARG A 467 16.04 5.24 16.76
N ASP A 468 16.45 6.28 17.48
CA ASP A 468 15.58 7.00 18.40
C ASP A 468 14.57 7.87 17.64
N SER A 469 13.28 7.60 17.83
CA SER A 469 12.22 8.29 17.10
C SER A 469 12.18 9.80 17.41
N GLY A 470 12.52 10.23 18.62
CA GLY A 470 12.54 11.65 18.97
C GLY A 470 13.66 12.39 18.26
N LYS A 471 14.85 11.80 18.16
CA LYS A 471 15.95 12.35 17.37
C LYS A 471 15.66 12.34 15.88
N ARG A 472 15.04 11.29 15.34
CA ARG A 472 14.59 11.25 13.94
C ARG A 472 13.60 12.39 13.63
N GLN A 473 12.64 12.67 14.53
CA GLN A 473 11.73 13.81 14.38
C GLN A 473 12.50 15.12 14.20
N VAL A 474 13.48 15.40 15.05
CA VAL A 474 14.30 16.63 14.95
C VAL A 474 15.01 16.73 13.60
N LEU A 475 15.53 15.63 13.07
CA LEU A 475 16.17 15.60 11.75
C LEU A 475 15.15 15.85 10.62
N PHE A 476 13.96 15.26 10.70
CA PHE A 476 12.89 15.49 9.73
C PHE A 476 12.37 16.94 9.76
N ASP A 477 12.24 17.52 10.95
CA ASP A 477 11.84 18.93 11.13
C ASP A 477 12.84 19.89 10.48
N GLN A 478 14.13 19.62 10.65
CA GLN A 478 15.20 20.41 10.02
C GLN A 478 15.14 20.29 8.51
N MET A 479 15.03 19.07 7.97
CA MET A 479 14.91 18.87 6.52
C MET A 479 13.64 19.51 5.94
N HIS A 480 12.51 19.46 6.66
CA HIS A 480 11.27 20.12 6.22
C HIS A 480 11.45 21.63 6.11
N LYS A 481 12.02 22.29 7.13
CA LYS A 481 12.30 23.74 7.10
C LYS A 481 13.21 24.12 5.93
N MET A 482 14.30 23.39 5.75
CA MET A 482 15.22 23.61 4.63
C MET A 482 14.53 23.39 3.28
N MET A 483 13.64 22.42 3.16
CA MET A 483 12.89 22.16 1.94
C MET A 483 11.92 23.30 1.61
N ILE A 484 11.27 23.90 2.62
CA ILE A 484 10.42 25.08 2.42
C ILE A 484 11.26 26.28 1.96
N GLU A 485 12.43 26.50 2.56
CA GLU A 485 13.36 27.57 2.15
C GLU A 485 13.85 27.35 0.72
N ASP A 486 14.35 26.16 0.40
CA ASP A 486 14.91 25.82 -0.91
C ASP A 486 13.83 25.65 -2.00
N THR A 487 12.59 25.35 -1.64
CA THR A 487 11.46 25.14 -2.57
C THR A 487 11.82 24.27 -3.80
N PRO A 488 12.37 23.05 -3.63
CA PRO A 488 12.73 22.18 -4.78
C PRO A 488 11.51 21.62 -5.49
N MET A 489 10.37 21.60 -4.79
CA MET A 489 9.05 21.27 -5.30
C MET A 489 7.99 21.96 -4.45
N VAL A 490 6.77 22.08 -4.97
CA VAL A 490 5.59 22.45 -4.19
C VAL A 490 4.75 21.21 -3.97
N ILE A 491 4.68 20.73 -2.74
CA ILE A 491 3.74 19.67 -2.35
C ILE A 491 2.39 20.34 -2.10
N ILE A 492 1.34 19.79 -2.72
CA ILE A 492 -0.01 20.36 -2.65
C ILE A 492 -0.86 19.56 -1.65
N TYR A 493 -0.84 18.24 -1.75
CA TYR A 493 -1.62 17.36 -0.87
C TYR A 493 -1.12 15.92 -0.88
N ASN A 494 -1.62 15.15 0.08
CA ASN A 494 -1.56 13.70 0.05
C ASN A 494 -2.78 13.11 -0.65
N GLY A 495 -2.56 12.14 -1.54
CA GLY A 495 -3.64 11.45 -2.25
C GLY A 495 -4.61 10.73 -1.31
N THR A 496 -5.70 10.21 -1.86
CA THR A 496 -6.65 9.35 -1.15
C THR A 496 -6.84 8.06 -1.92
N VAL A 497 -7.11 6.97 -1.21
CA VAL A 497 -7.68 5.75 -1.78
C VAL A 497 -9.16 5.68 -1.42
N ILE A 498 -9.99 5.35 -2.41
CA ILE A 498 -11.44 5.35 -2.26
C ILE A 498 -11.98 3.98 -2.66
N GLY A 499 -12.55 3.27 -1.69
CA GLY A 499 -13.25 2.02 -1.94
C GLY A 499 -14.76 2.24 -2.03
N ALA A 500 -15.41 1.65 -3.03
CA ALA A 500 -16.87 1.60 -3.13
C ALA A 500 -17.35 0.16 -2.90
N LEU A 501 -18.28 -0.03 -1.98
CA LEU A 501 -18.71 -1.35 -1.53
C LEU A 501 -20.22 -1.42 -1.37
N ARG A 502 -20.78 -2.60 -1.64
CA ARG A 502 -22.19 -2.85 -1.36
C ARG A 502 -22.44 -2.81 0.15
N ASP A 503 -23.66 -2.47 0.52
CA ASP A 503 -24.07 -2.51 1.93
C ASP A 503 -23.93 -3.91 2.52
N SER A 504 -24.20 -4.97 1.76
CA SER A 504 -23.98 -6.34 2.21
C SER A 504 -22.52 -6.61 2.61
N THR A 505 -21.54 -5.88 2.07
CA THR A 505 -20.12 -6.05 2.40
C THR A 505 -19.79 -5.28 3.68
N ARG A 506 -19.51 -5.95 4.80
CA ARG A 506 -19.21 -5.33 6.11
C ARG A 506 -17.75 -5.54 6.53
N GLY A 507 -17.19 -4.62 7.31
CA GLY A 507 -15.83 -4.71 7.87
C GLY A 507 -14.69 -4.20 6.98
N TYR A 508 -14.94 -3.86 5.72
CA TYR A 508 -13.91 -3.26 4.85
C TYR A 508 -13.71 -1.77 5.14
N HIS A 509 -12.45 -1.37 5.26
CA HIS A 509 -12.02 0.01 5.39
C HIS A 509 -10.76 0.27 4.55
N SER A 510 -10.81 1.35 3.78
CA SER A 510 -9.66 1.98 3.13
C SER A 510 -8.66 2.45 4.19
N TRP A 511 -7.37 2.44 3.87
CA TRP A 511 -6.31 2.76 4.83
C TRP A 511 -5.04 3.27 4.13
N PRO A 512 -4.06 3.86 4.86
CA PRO A 512 -2.97 4.64 4.27
C PRO A 512 -2.01 3.92 3.32
N VAL A 513 -1.93 2.59 3.39
CA VAL A 513 -1.06 1.78 2.52
C VAL A 513 -1.70 1.48 1.16
N ALA A 514 -2.98 1.82 0.96
CA ALA A 514 -3.70 1.71 -0.31
C ALA A 514 -3.79 0.28 -0.90
N LYS A 515 -3.77 -0.74 -0.04
CA LYS A 515 -3.99 -2.15 -0.44
C LYS A 515 -5.26 -2.67 0.21
N PRO A 516 -6.25 -3.22 -0.51
CA PRO A 516 -7.45 -3.72 0.16
C PRO A 516 -7.08 -4.84 1.15
N ARG A 517 -7.53 -4.70 2.39
CA ARG A 517 -7.43 -5.73 3.43
C ARG A 517 -8.75 -6.47 3.49
N LEU A 518 -8.75 -7.73 3.07
CA LEU A 518 -9.98 -8.52 2.92
C LEU A 518 -10.19 -9.55 4.05
N TRP A 519 -9.26 -9.63 5.00
CA TRP A 519 -9.54 -10.23 6.30
C TRP A 519 -10.45 -9.34 7.13
N GLY A 520 -11.25 -9.93 8.01
CA GLY A 520 -12.27 -9.22 8.78
C GLY A 520 -13.46 -8.72 7.96
N VAL A 521 -13.47 -8.96 6.64
CA VAL A 521 -14.58 -8.59 5.76
C VAL A 521 -15.57 -9.73 5.64
N SER A 522 -16.85 -9.42 5.85
CA SER A 522 -17.95 -10.38 5.79
C SER A 522 -19.02 -9.93 4.78
N LEU A 523 -19.84 -10.88 4.35
CA LEU A 523 -21.05 -10.63 3.59
C LEU A 523 -22.25 -10.86 4.50
N ALA A 524 -23.10 -9.84 4.66
CA ALA A 524 -24.39 -10.01 5.31
C ALA A 524 -25.22 -11.01 4.51
N THR A 525 -25.83 -11.97 5.20
CA THR A 525 -26.86 -12.83 4.62
C THR A 525 -27.98 -11.94 4.09
N GLN A 526 -28.30 -12.10 2.80
CA GLN A 526 -29.38 -11.37 2.14
C GLN A 526 -30.75 -11.81 2.64
#